data_AF-A0A662EI76-F1
#
_entry.id   AF-A0A662EI76-F1
#
_cell.length_a   1.000
_cell.length_b   1.000
_cell.length_c   1.000
_cell.angle_alpha   90.00
_cell.angle_beta   90.00
_cell.angle_gamma   90.00
#
_symmetry.space_group_name_H-M   'P 1'
#
loop_
_entity.id
_entity.type
_entity.pdbx_description
1 polymer ?
#
loop_
_entity_poly.entity_id
_entity_poly.type
_entity_poly.pdbx_seq_one_letter_code
_entity_poly.pdbx_strand_id
1 'polypeptide(L)' 'MGETKWLTTEHPAVVFEDTQVGRLKKEIWDAPMEKIEEILAEYEIPSPPELAKPGTYIQTTPRRKLVENRKKNDIVIIP' A
#
# COMPACT_ATOMS: atom_id res chain seq x y z
N MET A 1 -27.58 -6.38 -14.05
CA MET A 1 -26.42 -6.46 -13.13
C MET A 1 -25.60 -7.65 -13.59
N GLY A 2 -24.35 -7.45 -14.02
CA GLY A 2 -23.51 -8.57 -14.49
C GLY A 2 -23.12 -9.48 -13.33
N GLU A 3 -22.91 -10.77 -13.60
CA GLU A 3 -22.46 -11.73 -12.61
C GLU A 3 -21.08 -11.34 -12.08
N THR A 4 -20.98 -11.04 -10.79
CA THR A 4 -19.70 -10.86 -10.11
C THR A 4 -19.09 -12.22 -9.85
N LYS A 5 -18.02 -12.54 -10.58
CA LYS A 5 -17.23 -13.76 -10.35
C LYS A 5 -16.27 -13.54 -9.18
N TRP A 6 -16.15 -14.55 -8.32
CA TRP A 6 -15.34 -14.49 -7.09
C TRP A 6 -14.17 -15.49 -7.16
N LEU A 7 -13.01 -15.08 -6.64
CA LEU A 7 -11.80 -15.86 -6.47
C LEU A 7 -11.72 -16.30 -5.00
N THR A 8 -11.63 -17.60 -4.76
CA THR A 8 -11.58 -18.18 -3.41
C THR A 8 -10.13 -18.37 -2.95
N THR A 9 -9.94 -18.57 -1.65
CA THR A 9 -8.65 -18.93 -1.05
C THR A 9 -8.83 -20.16 -0.17
N GLU A 10 -7.72 -20.70 0.35
CA GLU A 10 -7.75 -21.77 1.35
C GLU A 10 -8.47 -21.35 2.65
N HIS A 11 -8.55 -20.04 2.91
CA HIS A 11 -9.30 -19.52 4.04
C HIS A 11 -10.75 -19.19 3.62
N PRO A 12 -11.78 -19.88 4.15
CA PRO A 12 -13.15 -19.79 3.64
C PRO A 12 -13.79 -18.40 3.80
N ALA A 13 -13.30 -17.58 4.73
CA ALA A 13 -13.77 -16.21 4.92
C ALA A 13 -13.08 -15.16 4.03
N VAL A 14 -12.05 -15.54 3.24
CA VAL A 14 -11.28 -14.61 2.41
C VAL A 14 -11.53 -14.93 0.95
N VAL A 15 -12.18 -13.99 0.26
CA VAL A 15 -12.50 -14.05 -1.16
C VAL A 15 -12.21 -12.71 -1.83
N PHE A 16 -11.91 -12.73 -3.13
CA PHE A 16 -11.64 -11.54 -3.93
C PHE A 16 -12.57 -11.49 -5.13
N GLU A 17 -12.91 -10.29 -5.61
CA GLU A 17 -13.66 -10.12 -6.86
C GLU A 17 -12.76 -10.44 -8.07
N ASP A 18 -13.30 -10.97 -9.16
CA ASP A 18 -12.56 -11.21 -10.42
C ASP A 18 -12.38 -9.91 -11.23
N THR A 19 -11.83 -8.88 -10.58
CA THR A 19 -11.40 -7.62 -11.17
C THR A 19 -9.88 -7.58 -11.30
N GLN A 20 -9.32 -6.58 -11.99
CA GLN A 20 -7.87 -6.41 -12.06
C GLN A 20 -7.22 -6.31 -10.68
N VAL A 21 -7.81 -5.51 -9.78
CA VAL A 21 -7.33 -5.33 -8.41
C VAL A 21 -7.53 -6.60 -7.59
N GLY A 22 -8.66 -7.30 -7.75
CA GLY A 22 -8.91 -8.54 -7.02
C GLY A 22 -7.99 -9.69 -7.44
N ARG A 23 -7.64 -9.80 -8.73
CA ARG A 23 -6.60 -10.73 -9.20
C ARG A 23 -5.23 -10.42 -8.60
N LEU A 24 -4.83 -9.15 -8.55
CA LEU A 24 -3.59 -8.73 -7.88
C LEU A 24 -3.59 -9.11 -6.39
N LYS A 25 -4.70 -8.87 -5.67
CA LYS A 25 -4.84 -9.28 -4.27
C LYS A 25 -4.69 -10.79 -4.10
N LYS A 26 -5.30 -11.58 -4.99
CA LYS A 26 -5.19 -13.04 -4.98
C LYS A 26 -3.76 -13.51 -5.25
N GLU A 27 -3.07 -12.90 -6.21
CA GLU A 27 -1.66 -13.18 -6.50
C GLU A 27 -0.76 -12.93 -5.28
N ILE A 28 -0.93 -11.80 -4.59
CA ILE A 28 -0.19 -11.50 -3.35
C ILE A 28 -0.57 -12.47 -2.24
N TRP A 29 -1.86 -12.83 -2.10
CA TRP A 29 -2.32 -13.76 -1.07
C TRP A 29 -1.71 -15.17 -1.24
N ASP A 30 -1.59 -15.64 -2.48
CA ASP A 30 -1.06 -16.97 -2.80
C ASP A 30 0.48 -16.99 -2.92
N ALA A 31 1.13 -15.83 -2.87
CA ALA A 31 2.57 -15.73 -3.03
C ALA A 31 3.30 -16.45 -1.88
N PRO A 32 4.44 -17.11 -2.17
CA PRO A 32 5.28 -17.67 -1.13
C PRO A 32 5.89 -16.55 -0.28
N MET A 33 6.24 -16.85 0.97
CA MET A 33 6.74 -15.84 1.91
C MET A 33 8.01 -15.16 1.40
N GLU A 34 8.89 -15.88 0.71
CA GLU A 34 10.10 -15.32 0.11
C GLU A 34 9.77 -14.20 -0.89
N LYS A 35 8.67 -14.36 -1.65
CA LYS A 35 8.24 -13.33 -2.59
C LYS A 35 7.64 -12.13 -1.87
N ILE A 36 6.94 -12.34 -0.76
CA ILE A 36 6.43 -11.26 0.09
C ILE A 36 7.59 -10.46 0.67
N GLU A 37 8.63 -11.11 1.19
CA GLU A 37 9.82 -10.45 1.72
C GLU A 37 10.54 -9.60 0.65
N GLU A 38 10.67 -10.11 -0.59
CA GLU A 38 11.22 -9.32 -1.71
C GLU A 38 10.40 -8.05 -1.98
N ILE A 39 9.07 -8.18 -2.02
CA ILE A 39 8.17 -7.04 -2.27
C ILE A 39 8.30 -6.02 -1.11
N LEU A 40 8.28 -6.48 0.14
CA LEU A 40 8.43 -5.61 1.30
C LEU A 40 9.78 -4.88 1.29
N ALA A 41 10.86 -5.57 0.93
CA ALA A 41 12.19 -4.98 0.80
C ALA A 41 12.25 -3.91 -0.30
N GLU A 42 11.60 -4.12 -1.45
CA GLU A 42 11.50 -3.12 -2.53
C GLU A 42 10.86 -1.81 -2.04
N TYR A 43 9.86 -1.92 -1.15
CA TYR A 43 9.19 -0.77 -0.55
C TYR A 43 9.80 -0.30 0.78
N GLU A 44 10.97 -0.81 1.15
CA GLU A 44 11.67 -0.50 2.41
C GLU A 44 10.79 -0.75 3.67
N ILE A 45 9.97 -1.80 3.66
CA ILE A 45 9.09 -2.19 4.78
C ILE A 45 9.74 -3.31 5.60
N PRO A 46 9.86 -3.17 6.94
CA PRO A 46 9.51 -1.99 7.73
C PRO A 46 10.56 -0.88 7.59
N SER A 47 10.10 0.36 7.48
CA SER A 47 10.97 1.53 7.53
C SER A 47 11.10 2.05 8.96
N PRO A 48 12.20 2.72 9.32
CA PRO A 48 12.33 3.38 10.61
C PRO A 48 11.20 4.40 10.86
N PRO A 49 10.71 4.55 12.11
CA PRO A 49 9.65 5.50 12.40
C PRO A 49 10.13 6.95 12.17
N GLU A 50 9.42 7.69 11.33
CA GLU A 50 9.76 9.10 11.05
C GLU A 50 8.93 10.11 11.86
N LEU A 51 8.08 9.67 12.79
CA LEU A 51 7.14 10.55 13.50
C LEU A 51 7.84 11.70 14.26
N ALA A 52 9.00 11.42 14.87
CA ALA A 52 9.81 12.40 15.60
C ALA A 52 10.84 13.14 14.71
N LYS A 53 10.94 12.80 13.43
CA LYS A 53 11.90 13.41 12.51
C LYS A 53 11.36 14.78 12.05
N PRO A 54 12.14 15.88 12.19
CA PRO A 54 11.67 17.18 11.73
C PRO A 54 11.45 17.19 10.22
N GLY A 55 10.30 17.70 9.77
CA GLY A 55 10.03 17.87 8.34
C GLY A 55 9.44 16.66 7.60
N THR A 56 9.08 15.59 8.29
CA THR A 56 8.54 14.35 7.70
C THR A 56 7.03 14.23 7.87
N TYR A 57 6.47 14.78 8.96
CA TYR A 57 5.04 14.78 9.22
C TYR A 57 4.43 16.17 8.97
N ILE A 58 3.17 16.23 8.54
CA ILE A 58 2.49 17.49 8.18
C ILE A 58 2.50 18.46 9.37
N GLN A 59 2.31 17.96 10.59
CA GLN A 59 2.28 18.76 11.81
C GLN A 59 3.68 19.25 12.24
N THR A 60 4.76 18.54 11.87
CA THR A 60 6.16 18.89 12.22
C THR A 60 6.90 19.60 11.09
N THR A 61 6.22 19.88 9.97
CA THR A 61 6.81 20.51 8.78
C THR A 61 6.30 21.95 8.63
N PRO A 62 7.17 22.97 8.67
CA PRO A 62 6.78 24.35 8.39
C PRO A 62 6.04 24.46 7.05
N ARG A 63 4.91 25.18 7.05
CA ARG A 63 3.95 25.22 5.93
C ARG A 63 4.59 25.47 4.56
N ARG A 64 5.60 26.36 4.48
CA ARG A 64 6.33 26.66 3.24
C ARG A 64 7.04 25.42 2.67
N LYS A 65 7.74 24.65 3.50
CA LYS A 65 8.42 23.41 3.10
C LYS A 65 7.41 22.34 2.67
N LEU A 66 6.27 22.26 3.36
CA LEU A 66 5.20 21.34 2.98
C LEU A 66 4.61 21.64 1.59
N VAL A 67 4.43 22.92 1.22
CA VAL A 67 4.02 23.29 -0.15
C VAL A 67 5.05 22.82 -1.17
N GLU A 68 6.33 23.03 -0.89
CA GLU A 68 7.43 22.62 -1.79
C GLU A 68 7.48 21.10 -1.96
N ASN A 69 7.29 20.33 -0.87
CA ASN A 69 7.22 18.87 -0.93
C ASN A 69 6.00 18.38 -1.71
N ARG A 70 4.81 18.97 -1.47
CA ARG A 70 3.59 18.60 -2.22
C ARG A 70 3.70 18.82 -3.72
N LYS A 71 4.50 19.79 -4.19
CA LYS A 71 4.76 20.00 -5.62
C LYS A 71 5.59 18.88 -6.27
N LYS A 72 6.32 18.10 -5.47
CA LYS A 72 7.13 16.97 -5.94
C LYS A 72 6.37 15.66 -5.95
N ASN A 73 5.17 15.62 -5.37
CA ASN A 73 4.39 14.40 -5.22
C ASN A 73 3.29 14.39 -6.28
N ASP A 74 3.29 13.38 -7.16
CA ASP A 74 2.22 13.18 -8.14
C ASP A 74 0.92 12.68 -7.50
N ILE A 75 1.03 11.96 -6.38
CA ILE A 75 -0.08 11.39 -5.61
C ILE A 75 0.13 11.69 -4.13
N VAL A 76 -0.92 12.16 -3.44
CA VAL A 76 -0.92 12.38 -1.99
C VAL A 76 -1.90 11.40 -1.36
N ILE A 77 -1.39 10.48 -0.54
CA ILE A 77 -2.20 9.57 0.28
C ILE A 77 -2.54 10.31 1.58
N ILE A 78 -3.83 10.55 1.81
CA ILE A 78 -4.34 11.17 3.05
C ILE A 78 -5.08 10.06 3.82
N PRO A 79 -4.67 9.72 5.05
CA PRO A 79 -5.37 8.75 5.88
C PRO A 79 -6.74 9.27 6.37
#